data_AF-A0A660W5B1-F1
#
_entry.id   AF-A0A660W5B1-F1
#
_cell.length_a   1.000
_cell.length_b   1.000
_cell.length_c   1.000
_cell.angle_alpha   90.00
_cell.angle_beta   90.00
_cell.angle_gamma   90.00
#
_symmetry.space_group_name_H-M   'P 1'
#
loop_
_entity.id
_entity.type
_entity.pdbx_description
1 polymer ?
#
loop_
_entity_poly.entity_id
_entity_poly.type
_entity_poly.pdbx_seq_one_letter_code
_entity_poly.pdbx_strand_id
1 'polypeptide(L)' 'MEQTFKATEISVGFHPTGYRIDKTASPMNRYTKWDISAGNHWCNPKPVCFDSLPQQGWFKKDKFDWDKVDTTNEE' A
#
# COMPACT_ATOMS: atom_id res chain seq x y z
N MET A 1 11.94 6.44 -14.67
CA MET A 1 12.40 6.27 -13.28
C MET A 1 11.17 6.36 -12.42
N GLU A 2 10.79 5.27 -11.75
CA GLU A 2 9.69 5.36 -10.80
C GLU A 2 10.16 6.16 -9.58
N GLN A 3 9.53 7.30 -9.34
CA GLN A 3 9.89 8.18 -8.26
C GLN A 3 9.35 7.59 -6.96
N THR A 4 10.26 7.26 -6.05
CA THR A 4 9.91 6.75 -4.72
C THR A 4 9.94 7.88 -3.70
N PHE A 5 9.08 7.77 -2.69
CA PHE A 5 8.87 8.79 -1.66
C PHE A 5 9.16 8.24 -0.26
N LYS A 6 9.20 9.12 0.74
CA LYS A 6 9.26 8.72 2.15
C LYS A 6 7.87 8.44 2.72
N ALA A 7 7.80 7.58 3.73
CA ALA A 7 6.55 7.23 4.42
C ALA A 7 5.85 8.48 5.01
N THR A 8 6.64 9.45 5.47
CA THR A 8 6.14 10.71 6.03
C THR A 8 5.51 11.62 4.98
N GLU A 9 6.02 11.61 3.75
CA GLU A 9 5.61 12.47 2.64
C GLU A 9 4.37 11.96 1.90
N ILE A 10 4.03 10.68 2.07
CA ILE A 10 2.85 10.09 1.45
C ILE A 10 1.67 10.03 2.41
N SER A 11 0.48 10.29 1.88
CA SER A 11 -0.78 10.08 2.59
C SER A 11 -1.43 8.76 2.17
N VAL A 12 -1.31 8.40 0.90
CA VAL A 12 -1.79 7.13 0.35
C VAL A 12 -0.70 6.57 -0.55
N GLY A 13 -0.40 5.27 -0.41
CA GLY A 13 0.62 4.61 -1.20
C GLY A 13 0.92 3.18 -0.73
N PHE A 14 1.78 2.50 -1.48
CA PHE A 14 2.24 1.16 -1.17
C PHE A 14 3.75 1.02 -1.30
N HIS A 15 4.30 0.02 -0.64
CA HIS A 15 5.70 -0.38 -0.69
C HIS A 15 5.78 -1.80 -1.24
N PRO A 16 6.69 -2.10 -2.18
CA PRO A 16 6.78 -3.41 -2.85
C PRO A 16 7.10 -4.57 -1.91
N THR A 17 7.52 -4.30 -0.67
CA THR A 17 7.71 -5.31 0.37
C THR A 17 6.43 -5.65 1.14
N GLY A 18 5.27 -5.24 0.64
CA GLY A 18 3.97 -5.57 1.23
C GLY A 18 3.51 -4.60 2.32
N TYR A 19 3.89 -3.32 2.25
CA TYR A 19 3.31 -2.31 3.16
C TYR A 19 2.38 -1.37 2.41
N ARG A 20 1.34 -0.90 3.10
CA ARG A 20 0.41 0.09 2.60
C ARG A 20 0.24 1.20 3.63
N ILE A 21 0.24 2.44 3.14
CA ILE A 21 -0.14 3.63 3.88
C ILE A 21 -1.43 4.16 3.27
N ASP A 22 -2.42 4.43 4.12
CA ASP A 22 -3.66 5.10 3.77
C ASP A 22 -4.16 5.95 4.93
N LYS A 23 -3.64 7.18 5.05
CA LYS A 23 -4.02 8.13 6.10
C LYS A 23 -5.47 8.60 5.98
N THR A 24 -6.12 8.36 4.84
CA THR A 24 -7.55 8.68 4.62
C THR A 24 -8.47 7.60 5.16
N ALA A 25 -7.96 6.37 5.33
CA ALA A 25 -8.68 5.27 5.95
C ALA A 25 -8.82 5.45 7.48
N SER A 26 -9.68 4.62 8.07
CA SER A 26 -9.86 4.56 9.52
C SER A 26 -8.53 4.30 10.25
N PRO A 27 -8.36 4.76 11.51
CA PRO A 27 -7.10 4.66 12.25
C PRO A 27 -6.46 3.26 12.25
N MET A 28 -7.26 2.21 12.32
CA MET A 28 -6.80 0.81 12.30
C MET A 28 -6.26 0.36 10.93
N ASN A 29 -6.65 1.03 9.85
CA ASN A 29 -6.27 0.68 8.47
C ASN A 29 -5.23 1.65 7.87
N ARG A 30 -4.76 2.63 8.65
CA ARG A 30 -3.80 3.63 8.16
C ARG A 30 -2.49 3.03 7.70
N TYR A 31 -2.01 2.05 8.46
CA TYR A 31 -0.73 1.40 8.22
C TYR A 31 -0.96 -0.09 8.30
N THR A 32 -0.87 -0.76 7.15
CA THR A 32 -1.11 -2.20 7.08
C THR A 32 0.05 -2.88 6.39
N LYS A 33 0.44 -4.04 6.93
CA LYS A 33 1.33 -4.97 6.28
C LYS A 33 0.50 -6.08 5.67
N TRP A 34 0.80 -6.42 4.44
CA TRP A 34 0.16 -7.47 3.66
C TRP A 34 1.23 -8.48 3.29
N ASP A 35 0.85 -9.75 3.31
CA ASP A 35 1.68 -10.82 2.78
C ASP A 35 1.47 -10.86 1.26
N ILE A 36 2.57 -10.75 0.49
CA ILE A 36 2.53 -10.86 -0.97
C ILE A 36 2.71 -12.34 -1.31
N SER A 37 1.63 -13.01 -1.70
CA SER A 37 1.65 -14.38 -2.18
C SER A 37 2.10 -14.46 -3.64
N ALA A 38 2.46 -15.66 -4.10
CA ALA A 38 2.81 -15.92 -5.49
C ALA A 38 1.71 -15.39 -6.44
N GLY A 39 2.12 -14.65 -7.47
CA GLY A 39 1.19 -13.99 -8.40
C GLY A 39 0.82 -12.55 -8.03
N ASN A 40 1.58 -11.87 -7.18
CA ASN A 40 1.33 -10.47 -6.79
C ASN A 40 0.01 -10.26 -6.01
N HIS A 41 -0.52 -11.30 -5.39
CA HIS A 41 -1.74 -11.22 -4.59
C HIS A 41 -1.40 -10.79 -3.16
N TRP A 42 -1.98 -9.67 -2.73
CA TRP A 42 -1.81 -9.14 -1.38
C TRP A 42 -2.88 -9.76 -0.48
N CYS A 43 -2.47 -10.41 0.60
CA CYS A 43 -3.37 -11.10 1.53
C CYS A 43 -3.01 -10.79 3.00
N ASN A 44 -3.88 -11.16 3.94
CA ASN A 44 -3.68 -11.04 5.39
C ASN A 44 -3.26 -9.62 5.87
N PRO A 45 -4.10 -8.59 5.67
CA PRO A 45 -3.80 -7.25 6.19
C PRO A 45 -3.64 -7.29 7.71
N LYS A 46 -2.48 -6.89 8.20
CA LYS A 46 -2.18 -6.72 9.62
C LYS A 46 -1.91 -5.25 9.92
N PRO A 47 -2.59 -4.63 10.90
CA PRO A 47 -2.26 -3.29 11.33
C PRO A 47 -0.84 -3.26 11.89
N VAL A 48 -0.06 -2.26 11.51
CA VAL A 48 1.32 -2.05 11.98
C VAL A 48 1.51 -0.63 12.48
N CYS A 49 2.52 -0.41 13.32
CA CYS A 49 2.92 0.93 13.74
C CYS A 49 3.69 1.63 12.62
N PHE A 50 3.64 2.97 12.60
CA PHE A 50 4.39 3.77 11.63
C PHE A 50 5.90 3.50 11.70
N ASP A 51 6.43 3.23 12.89
CA ASP A 51 7.85 2.92 13.10
C ASP A 51 8.29 1.58 12.50
N SER A 52 7.35 0.66 12.26
CA SER A 52 7.64 -0.63 11.59
C SER A 52 7.67 -0.53 10.07
N LEU A 53 7.31 0.64 9.52
CA LEU A 53 7.25 0.87 8.09
C LEU A 53 8.64 1.21 7.51
N PRO A 54 8.90 0.83 6.26
CA PRO A 54 10.04 1.35 5.51
C PRO A 54 10.00 2.88 5.50
N GLN A 55 11.12 3.55 5.73
CA GLN A 55 11.15 5.03 5.74
C GLN A 55 11.11 5.64 4.33
N GLN A 56 11.57 4.89 3.32
CA GLN A 56 11.71 5.30 1.92
C GLN A 56 11.29 4.16 0.98
N GLY A 57 11.26 4.41 -0.33
CA GLY A 57 10.90 3.38 -1.32
C GLY A 57 9.40 3.29 -1.62
N TRP A 58 8.63 4.30 -1.21
CA TRP A 58 7.18 4.30 -1.34
C TRP A 58 6.70 4.77 -2.70
N PHE A 59 5.66 4.11 -3.20
CA PHE A 59 4.94 4.52 -4.38
C PHE A 59 3.69 5.28 -3.95
N LYS A 60 3.68 6.59 -4.20
CA LYS A 60 2.54 7.45 -3.89
C LYS A 60 1.37 7.13 -4.82
N LYS A 61 0.17 7.05 -4.26
CA LYS A 61 -1.10 6.95 -4.99
C LYS A 61 -2.03 8.06 -4.52
N ASP A 62 -2.93 8.51 -5.38
CA ASP A 62 -3.96 9.50 -5.01
C ASP A 62 -5.07 8.86 -4.16
N LYS A 63 -5.48 7.64 -4.51
CA LYS A 63 -6.44 6.82 -3.76
C LYS A 63 -6.28 5.34 -4.11
N PHE A 64 -6.60 4.47 -3.17
CA PHE A 64 -6.91 3.07 -3.49
C PHE A 64 -8.42 2.99 -3.76
N ASP A 65 -8.81 2.88 -5.04
CA ASP A 65 -10.18 2.49 -5.38
C ASP A 65 -10.34 1.01 -5.05
N TRP A 66 -10.82 0.72 -3.83
CA TRP A 66 -11.18 -0.64 -3.39
C TRP A 66 -12.29 -1.28 -4.24
N ASP A 67 -13.03 -0.46 -4.98
CA ASP A 67 -14.21 -0.84 -5.75
C ASP A 67 -13.86 -1.29 -7.19
N LYS A 68 -12.65 -1.01 -7.67
CA LYS A 68 -12.20 -1.55 -8.96
C LYS A 68 -11.57 -2.92 -8.74
N VAL A 69 -12.41 -3.95 -8.78
CA VAL A 69 -11.98 -5.26 -9.26
C VAL A 69 -11.32 -5.00 -10.61
N ASP A 70 -10.04 -5.35 -10.71
CA ASP A 70 -9.27 -5.20 -11.92
C ASP A 70 -9.84 -6.15 -12.98
N THR A 71 -10.83 -5.67 -13.73
CA THR A 71 -11.24 -6.31 -14.98
C THR A 71 -10.26 -5.86 -16.05
N THR A 72 -9.00 -6.30 -15.97
CA THR A 72 -8.20 -6.45 -17.19
C THR A 72 -8.76 -7.64 -17.95
N ASN A 73 -9.83 -7.39 -18.70
CA ASN A 73 -10.10 -8.19 -19.89
C ASN A 73 -9.04 -7.78 -20.92
N GLU A 74 -8.00 -8.61 -21.04
CA GLU A 74 -7.34 -8.80 -22.33
C GLU A 74 -8.34 -9.48 -23.27
N GLU A 75 -8.87 -8.72 -24.26
CA GLU A 75 -9.00 -9.09 -25.69
C GLU A 75 -9.72 -7.98 -26.49
#